data_AF-A0A1F5R9T7-F1
#
_entry.id   AF-A0A1F5R9T7-F1
#
_cell.length_a   1.000
_cell.length_b   1.000
_cell.length_c   1.000
_cell.angle_alpha   90.00
_cell.angle_beta   90.00
_cell.angle_gamma   90.00
#
_symmetry.space_group_name_H-M   'P 1'
#
loop_
_entity.id
_entity.type
_entity.pdbx_description
1 polymer ?
#
loop_
_entity_poly.entity_id
_entity_poly.type
_entity_poly.pdbx_seq_one_letter_code
_entity_poly.pdbx_strand_id
1 'polypeptide(L)'
;MRDDALQIAAFPLLLAVGVLVIPVVPEYSDDLAAARAMEHSGRWLIGHLVSAVAFAASVQCSTVLQRLSVRPRPWVTLMLAIGAGLHAAGLGADGIGPLATVAAGVPPAMFFRGSSVLVPGVFIAGAVCFGLAQISQTVQLTQEVSSRGWRLVALIAAVTFSVAESIPSGWGLYVVALAALVLYLPPAFSVWRSETRGAGEATLG
;
A
#
# COMPACT_ATOMS: atom_id res chain seq x y z
N MET A 1 5.83 25.83 4.01
CA MET A 1 4.50 25.29 3.67
C MET A 1 4.43 23.88 4.21
N ARG A 2 3.37 23.54 4.95
CA ARG A 2 3.15 22.14 5.36
C ARG A 2 2.50 21.45 4.17
N ASP A 3 3.21 20.50 3.58
CA ASP A 3 2.71 19.67 2.49
C ASP A 3 2.11 18.37 3.07
N ASP A 4 1.41 18.46 4.20
CA ASP A 4 0.97 17.28 4.95
C ASP A 4 -0.13 16.54 4.18
N ALA A 5 -1.03 17.26 3.52
CA ALA A 5 -2.03 16.66 2.63
C ALA A 5 -1.40 15.85 1.48
N LEU A 6 -0.35 16.38 0.86
CA LEU A 6 0.36 15.69 -0.23
C LEU A 6 1.04 14.43 0.29
N GLN A 7 1.68 14.49 1.46
CA GLN A 7 2.33 13.35 2.08
C GLN A 7 1.34 12.23 2.45
N ILE A 8 0.11 12.57 2.85
CA ILE A 8 -0.96 11.58 3.10
C ILE A 8 -1.47 10.98 1.78
N ALA A 9 -1.68 11.81 0.76
CA ALA A 9 -2.19 11.38 -0.55
C ALA A 9 -1.17 10.59 -1.38
N ALA A 10 0.13 10.76 -1.13
CA ALA A 10 1.19 10.11 -1.89
C ALA A 10 1.07 8.58 -1.87
N PHE A 11 0.80 7.98 -0.70
CA PHE A 11 0.67 6.53 -0.56
C PHE A 11 -0.41 5.92 -1.47
N PRO A 12 -1.71 6.27 -1.32
CA PRO A 12 -2.77 5.63 -2.10
C PRO A 12 -2.66 5.91 -3.60
N LEU A 13 -2.14 7.08 -4.00
CA LEU A 13 -1.95 7.43 -5.41
C LEU A 13 -0.81 6.63 -6.05
N LEU A 14 0.35 6.55 -5.39
CA LEU A 14 1.47 5.75 -5.89
C LEU A 14 1.10 4.27 -5.97
N LEU A 15 0.37 3.76 -4.97
CA LEU A 15 -0.07 2.36 -4.96
C LEU A 15 -1.00 2.07 -6.13
N ALA A 16 -1.98 2.95 -6.38
CA ALA A 16 -2.90 2.81 -7.51
C ALA A 16 -2.14 2.83 -8.85
N VAL A 17 -1.19 3.75 -9.04
CA VAL A 17 -0.37 3.81 -10.25
C VAL A 17 0.45 2.53 -10.42
N GLY A 18 1.11 2.06 -9.38
CA GLY A 18 1.91 0.84 -9.41
C GLY A 18 1.08 -0.37 -9.83
N VAL A 19 -0.07 -0.59 -9.17
CA VAL A 19 -0.98 -1.70 -9.46
C VAL A 19 -1.54 -1.64 -10.88
N LEU A 20 -1.92 -0.46 -11.39
CA LEU A 20 -2.45 -0.32 -12.76
C LEU A 20 -1.41 -0.65 -13.84
N VAL A 21 -0.13 -0.50 -13.53
CA VAL A 21 0.95 -0.81 -14.48
C VAL A 21 1.21 -2.32 -14.53
N ILE A 22 1.03 -3.04 -13.42
CA ILE A 22 1.19 -4.50 -13.33
C ILE A 22 0.12 -5.18 -14.20
N PRO A 23 0.48 -6.04 -15.17
CA PRO A 23 -0.49 -6.83 -15.92
C PRO A 23 -1.32 -7.74 -14.99
N VAL A 24 -2.64 -7.74 -15.15
CA VAL A 24 -3.54 -8.55 -14.31
C VAL A 24 -3.27 -10.04 -14.52
N VAL A 25 -2.90 -10.73 -13.44
CA VAL A 25 -2.82 -12.19 -13.38
C VAL A 25 -4.05 -12.69 -12.62
N PRO A 26 -4.85 -13.64 -13.17
CA PRO A 26 -6.01 -14.20 -12.47
C PRO A 26 -5.63 -14.79 -11.11
N GLU A 27 -4.50 -15.49 -11.04
CA GLU A 27 -3.93 -16.08 -9.83
C GLU A 27 -2.41 -16.08 -9.92
N TYR A 28 -1.71 -15.51 -8.92
CA TYR A 28 -0.24 -15.59 -8.86
C TYR A 28 0.26 -16.96 -8.39
N SER A 29 -0.64 -17.84 -7.93
CA SER A 29 -0.35 -19.25 -7.65
C SER A 29 -0.14 -20.08 -8.91
N ASP A 30 -0.54 -19.57 -10.09
CA ASP A 30 -0.23 -20.20 -11.38
C ASP A 30 1.07 -19.63 -11.95
N ASP A 31 2.17 -20.36 -11.73
CA ASP A 31 3.50 -20.05 -12.24
C ASP A 31 3.51 -19.72 -13.75
N LEU A 32 2.62 -20.35 -14.54
CA LEU A 32 2.51 -20.15 -15.99
C LEU A 32 1.75 -18.88 -16.36
N ALA A 33 0.81 -18.45 -15.52
CA ALA A 33 0.10 -17.19 -15.70
C ALA A 33 1.00 -16.01 -15.30
N ALA A 34 1.75 -16.14 -14.20
CA ALA A 34 2.73 -15.16 -13.77
C ALA A 34 3.90 -15.03 -14.78
N ALA A 35 4.39 -16.16 -15.31
CA ALA A 35 5.39 -16.17 -16.38
C ALA A 35 4.92 -15.46 -17.66
N ARG A 36 3.64 -15.65 -18.06
CA ARG A 36 3.06 -14.98 -19.24
C ARG A 36 2.88 -13.48 -19.03
N ALA A 37 2.48 -13.04 -17.84
CA ALA A 37 2.40 -11.62 -17.52
C ALA A 37 3.76 -10.92 -17.56
N MET A 38 4.83 -11.64 -17.22
CA MET A 38 6.22 -11.17 -17.30
C MET A 38 6.73 -11.02 -18.74
N GLU A 39 6.04 -11.54 -19.77
CA GLU A 39 6.38 -11.26 -21.18
C GLU A 39 6.32 -9.75 -21.49
N HIS A 40 5.57 -8.98 -20.68
CA HIS A 40 5.62 -7.52 -20.64
C HIS A 40 6.59 -7.01 -19.56
N SER A 41 7.84 -7.48 -19.61
CA SER A 41 8.88 -7.34 -18.58
C SER A 41 9.08 -5.92 -18.04
N GLY A 42 9.01 -4.91 -18.90
CA GLY A 42 9.13 -3.49 -18.49
C GLY A 42 7.97 -3.02 -17.61
N ARG A 43 6.72 -3.36 -17.97
CA ARG A 43 5.54 -3.01 -17.18
C ARG A 43 5.51 -3.79 -15.86
N TRP A 44 5.88 -5.06 -15.91
CA TRP A 44 6.01 -5.89 -14.71
C TRP A 44 6.96 -5.26 -13.68
N LEU A 45 8.19 -4.96 -14.09
CA LEU A 45 9.20 -4.40 -13.19
C LEU A 45 8.78 -3.04 -12.64
N ILE A 46 8.34 -2.12 -13.51
CA ILE A 46 7.95 -0.76 -13.11
C ILE A 46 6.79 -0.81 -12.13
N GLY A 47 5.76 -1.62 -12.40
CA GLY A 47 4.60 -1.74 -11.53
C GLY A 47 4.96 -2.22 -10.13
N HIS A 48 5.83 -3.24 -10.02
CA HIS A 48 6.33 -3.74 -8.73
C HIS A 48 7.18 -2.71 -7.99
N LEU A 49 8.10 -2.02 -8.67
CA LEU A 49 8.94 -0.99 -8.07
C LEU A 49 8.12 0.20 -7.56
N VAL A 50 7.17 0.68 -8.36
CA VAL A 50 6.28 1.79 -7.96
C VAL A 50 5.42 1.38 -6.76
N SER A 51 4.91 0.15 -6.75
CA SER A 51 4.15 -0.39 -5.62
C SER A 51 5.02 -0.51 -4.35
N ALA A 52 6.27 -0.96 -4.47
CA ALA A 52 7.21 -1.03 -3.34
C ALA A 52 7.52 0.37 -2.76
N VAL A 53 7.71 1.36 -3.63
CA VAL A 53 7.86 2.77 -3.21
C VAL A 53 6.59 3.30 -2.55
N ALA A 54 5.41 2.91 -3.02
CA ALA A 54 4.15 3.28 -2.38
C ALA A 54 4.09 2.77 -0.94
N PHE A 55 4.47 1.51 -0.68
CA PHE A 55 4.56 1.00 0.68
C PHE A 55 5.55 1.80 1.55
N ALA A 56 6.68 2.25 1.01
CA ALA A 56 7.56 3.17 1.76
C ALA A 56 6.86 4.51 2.08
N ALA A 57 6.10 5.07 1.12
CA ALA A 57 5.32 6.30 1.32
C ALA A 57 4.21 6.15 2.39
N SER A 58 3.70 4.94 2.61
CA SER A 58 2.73 4.67 3.67
C SER A 58 3.27 4.97 5.07
N VAL A 59 4.57 4.81 5.30
CA VAL A 59 5.23 5.12 6.58
C VAL A 59 5.22 6.62 6.83
N GLN A 60 5.51 7.40 5.78
CA GLN A 60 5.44 8.86 5.86
C GLN A 60 4.01 9.34 6.10
N CYS A 61 3.04 8.79 5.34
CA CYS A 61 1.62 9.05 5.55
C CYS A 61 1.20 8.78 7.00
N SER A 62 1.57 7.61 7.53
CA SER A 62 1.28 7.23 8.91
C SER A 62 1.93 8.18 9.93
N THR A 63 3.18 8.59 9.69
CA THR A 63 3.90 9.54 10.55
C THR A 63 3.19 10.90 10.60
N VAL A 64 2.74 11.41 9.45
CA VAL A 64 1.96 12.65 9.38
C VAL A 64 0.65 12.50 10.17
N LEU A 65 -0.10 11.42 9.95
CA LEU A 65 -1.36 11.16 10.65
C LEU A 65 -1.18 11.01 12.16
N GLN A 66 -0.10 10.38 12.63
CA GLN A 66 0.19 10.30 14.06
C GLN A 66 0.57 11.67 14.66
N ARG A 67 1.30 12.52 13.93
CA ARG A 67 1.62 13.89 14.39
C ARG A 67 0.38 14.78 14.49
N LEU A 68 -0.60 14.57 13.61
CA LEU A 68 -1.85 15.33 13.59
C LEU A 68 -2.91 14.76 14.56
N SER A 69 -2.72 13.54 15.06
CA SER A 69 -3.65 12.91 15.98
C SER A 69 -3.55 13.47 17.39
N VAL A 70 -4.69 13.55 18.07
CA VAL A 70 -4.76 13.99 19.48
C VAL A 70 -4.25 12.90 20.43
N ARG A 71 -4.26 11.64 20.01
CA ARG A 71 -3.84 10.48 20.84
C ARG A 71 -2.83 9.61 20.10
N PRO A 72 -1.60 10.11 19.82
CA PRO A 72 -0.62 9.39 19.01
C PRO A 72 -0.28 8.01 19.60
N ARG A 73 -0.13 7.03 18.71
CA ARG A 73 0.20 5.64 19.03
C ARG A 73 1.48 5.27 18.27
N PRO A 74 2.68 5.54 18.81
CA PRO A 74 3.94 5.35 18.07
C PRO A 74 4.16 3.90 17.60
N TRP A 75 3.63 2.92 18.33
CA TRP A 75 3.68 1.51 17.92
C TRP A 75 2.96 1.24 16.58
N VAL A 76 1.94 2.03 16.23
CA VAL A 76 1.21 1.90 14.95
C VAL A 76 2.14 2.22 13.79
N THR A 77 2.89 3.33 13.87
CA THR A 77 3.88 3.67 12.84
C THR A 77 4.98 2.62 12.75
N LEU A 78 5.44 2.08 13.88
CA LEU A 78 6.45 1.02 13.89
C LEU A 78 5.96 -0.28 13.21
N MET A 79 4.77 -0.76 13.57
CA MET A 79 4.17 -1.96 12.95
C MET A 79 3.91 -1.75 11.47
N LEU A 80 3.44 -0.56 11.08
CA LEU A 80 3.23 -0.18 9.69
C LEU A 80 4.57 -0.12 8.93
N ALA A 81 5.64 0.41 9.52
CA ALA A 81 6.97 0.42 8.91
C ALA A 81 7.53 -0.98 8.69
N ILE A 82 7.36 -1.89 9.65
CA ILE A 82 7.75 -3.29 9.50
C ILE A 82 6.94 -3.95 8.38
N GLY A 83 5.61 -3.82 8.40
CA GLY A 83 4.74 -4.38 7.37
C GLY A 83 5.04 -3.84 5.98
N ALA A 84 5.23 -2.52 5.87
CA ALA A 84 5.59 -1.84 4.62
C ALA A 84 6.94 -2.30 4.08
N GLY A 85 7.94 -2.48 4.95
CA GLY A 85 9.24 -3.01 4.57
C GLY A 85 9.16 -4.42 4.01
N LEU A 86 8.35 -5.29 4.65
CA LEU A 86 8.10 -6.65 4.17
C LEU A 86 7.37 -6.65 2.82
N HIS A 87 6.31 -5.84 2.65
CA HIS A 87 5.62 -5.71 1.36
C HIS A 87 6.54 -5.18 0.25
N ALA A 88 7.34 -4.16 0.54
CA ALA A 88 8.30 -3.61 -0.42
C ALA A 88 9.36 -4.66 -0.82
N ALA A 89 9.85 -5.47 0.14
CA ALA A 89 10.78 -6.55 -0.13
C ALA A 89 10.14 -7.66 -0.98
N GLY A 90 8.92 -8.08 -0.65
CA GLY A 90 8.17 -9.07 -1.43
C GLY A 90 7.92 -8.61 -2.87
N LEU A 91 7.45 -7.38 -3.05
CA LEU A 91 7.22 -6.79 -4.37
C LEU A 91 8.52 -6.64 -5.17
N GLY A 92 9.62 -6.27 -4.51
CA GLY A 92 10.93 -6.22 -5.14
C GLY A 92 11.40 -7.60 -5.60
N ALA A 93 11.21 -8.63 -4.79
CA ALA A 93 11.54 -10.01 -5.12
C ALA A 93 10.70 -10.52 -6.31
N ASP A 94 9.39 -10.29 -6.32
CA ASP A 94 8.51 -10.66 -7.44
C ASP A 94 8.78 -9.85 -8.72
N GLY A 95 9.15 -8.57 -8.57
CA GLY A 95 9.50 -7.70 -9.69
C GLY A 95 10.79 -8.11 -10.39
N ILE A 96 11.83 -8.44 -9.63
CA ILE A 96 13.20 -8.67 -10.13
C ILE A 96 13.49 -10.16 -10.34
N GLY A 97 13.00 -11.04 -9.47
CA GLY A 97 13.33 -12.46 -9.44
C GLY A 97 13.11 -13.19 -10.77
N PRO A 98 11.91 -13.10 -11.37
CA PRO A 98 11.63 -13.69 -12.67
C PRO A 98 12.58 -13.18 -13.78
N LEU A 99 12.91 -11.88 -13.77
CA LEU A 99 13.83 -11.29 -14.75
C LEU A 99 15.25 -11.81 -14.58
N ALA A 100 15.70 -12.03 -13.34
CA ALA A 100 17.01 -12.62 -13.05
C ALA A 100 17.10 -14.07 -13.58
N THR A 101 16.02 -14.85 -13.46
CA THR A 101 16.00 -16.21 -14.04
C THR A 101 16.06 -16.21 -15.57
N VAL A 102 15.35 -15.28 -16.22
CA VAL A 102 15.43 -15.10 -17.68
C VAL A 102 16.82 -14.70 -18.12
N ALA A 103 17.47 -13.78 -17.40
CA ALA A 103 18.85 -13.38 -17.68
C ALA A 103 19.85 -14.53 -17.51
N ALA A 104 19.54 -15.51 -16.65
CA ALA A 104 20.32 -16.74 -16.48
C ALA A 104 19.98 -17.83 -17.52
N GLY A 105 19.08 -17.57 -18.48
CA GLY A 105 18.67 -18.52 -19.51
C GLY A 105 17.67 -19.59 -19.04
N VAL A 106 17.01 -19.36 -17.89
CA VAL A 106 16.09 -20.31 -17.25
C VAL A 106 14.66 -19.76 -17.30
N PRO A 107 13.61 -20.62 -17.43
CA PRO A 107 12.23 -20.14 -17.43
C PRO A 107 11.85 -19.40 -16.13
N PRO A 108 11.05 -18.31 -16.21
CA PRO A 108 10.65 -17.52 -15.05
C PRO A 108 9.85 -18.29 -13.99
N ALA A 109 9.13 -19.35 -14.40
CA ALA A 109 8.44 -20.27 -13.50
C ALA A 109 9.37 -20.90 -12.43
N MET A 110 10.67 -21.02 -12.71
CA MET A 110 11.63 -21.57 -11.75
C MET A 110 11.82 -20.67 -10.52
N PHE A 111 11.68 -19.34 -10.67
CA PHE A 111 11.72 -18.42 -9.52
C PHE A 111 10.56 -18.71 -8.58
N PHE A 112 9.32 -18.71 -9.09
CA PHE A 112 8.11 -18.91 -8.28
C PHE A 112 8.09 -20.26 -7.57
N ARG A 113 8.55 -21.32 -8.24
CA ARG A 113 8.72 -22.64 -7.60
C ARG A 113 9.75 -22.63 -6.49
N GLY A 114 10.90 -21.99 -6.73
CA GLY A 114 11.99 -21.91 -5.75
C GLY A 114 11.67 -20.99 -4.56
N SER A 115 10.87 -19.95 -4.78
CA SER A 115 10.50 -18.96 -3.75
C SER A 115 9.17 -19.26 -3.05
N SER A 116 8.49 -20.34 -3.44
CA SER A 116 7.13 -20.76 -3.08
C SER A 116 6.70 -20.60 -1.62
N VAL A 117 7.64 -20.59 -0.67
CA VAL A 117 7.37 -20.32 0.75
C VAL A 117 7.91 -18.96 1.21
N LEU A 118 9.09 -18.55 0.71
CA LEU A 118 9.79 -17.37 1.18
C LEU A 118 9.06 -16.09 0.82
N VAL A 119 8.76 -15.86 -0.46
CA VAL A 119 8.13 -14.61 -0.91
C VAL A 119 6.68 -14.51 -0.43
N PRO A 120 5.84 -15.57 -0.56
CA PRO A 120 4.51 -15.55 0.04
C PRO A 120 4.52 -15.38 1.56
N GLY A 121 5.47 -16.00 2.26
CA GLY A 121 5.63 -15.85 3.71
C GLY A 121 5.96 -14.42 4.14
N VAL A 122 6.82 -13.73 3.38
CA VAL A 122 7.13 -12.30 3.57
C VAL A 122 5.88 -11.44 3.39
N PHE A 123 5.07 -11.70 2.36
CA PHE A 123 3.81 -10.98 2.14
C PHE A 123 2.79 -11.21 3.25
N ILE A 124 2.62 -12.45 3.72
CA ILE A 124 1.70 -12.77 4.82
C ILE A 124 2.13 -12.07 6.11
N ALA A 125 3.42 -12.14 6.45
CA ALA A 125 3.96 -11.44 7.62
C ALA A 125 3.79 -9.92 7.49
N GLY A 126 4.03 -9.39 6.29
CA GLY A 126 3.78 -8.00 5.92
C GLY A 126 2.33 -7.59 6.17
N ALA A 127 1.38 -8.35 5.62
CA ALA A 127 -0.05 -8.08 5.70
C ALA A 127 -0.57 -8.14 7.14
N VAL A 128 -0.06 -9.05 7.97
CA VAL A 128 -0.41 -9.11 9.40
C VAL A 128 0.06 -7.85 10.13
N CYS A 129 1.34 -7.47 9.98
CA CYS A 129 1.88 -6.27 10.64
C CYS A 129 1.22 -4.98 10.12
N PHE A 130 1.10 -4.86 8.80
CA PHE A 130 0.55 -3.69 8.13
C PHE A 130 -0.95 -3.55 8.41
N GLY A 131 -1.73 -4.61 8.22
CA GLY A 131 -3.18 -4.63 8.41
C GLY A 131 -3.59 -4.30 9.84
N LEU A 132 -2.92 -4.90 10.85
CA LEU A 132 -3.19 -4.58 12.26
C LEU A 132 -2.90 -3.10 12.58
N ALA A 133 -1.79 -2.57 12.06
CA ALA A 133 -1.45 -1.16 12.23
C ALA A 133 -2.47 -0.25 11.54
N GLN A 134 -2.86 -0.57 10.30
CA GLN A 134 -3.82 0.21 9.53
C GLN A 134 -5.21 0.22 10.16
N ILE A 135 -5.70 -0.92 10.66
CA ILE A 135 -6.97 -1.01 11.39
C ILE A 135 -6.90 -0.14 12.64
N SER A 136 -5.82 -0.24 13.43
CA SER A 136 -5.63 0.58 14.64
C SER A 136 -5.60 2.08 14.33
N GLN A 137 -4.87 2.48 13.28
CA GLN A 137 -4.83 3.86 12.79
C GLN A 137 -6.21 4.35 12.34
N THR A 138 -6.96 3.51 11.63
CA THR A 138 -8.32 3.84 11.16
C THR A 138 -9.27 4.02 12.34
N VAL A 139 -9.22 3.14 13.34
CA VAL A 139 -10.02 3.29 14.57
C VAL A 139 -9.68 4.60 15.30
N GLN A 140 -8.38 4.93 15.41
CA GLN A 140 -7.92 6.18 16.02
C GLN A 140 -8.47 7.41 15.29
N LEU A 141 -8.27 7.50 13.96
CA LEU A 141 -8.71 8.64 13.15
C LEU A 141 -10.24 8.80 13.12
N THR A 142 -10.97 7.69 13.07
CA THR A 142 -12.43 7.72 13.06
C THR A 142 -13.02 8.17 14.39
N GLN A 143 -12.37 7.88 15.51
CA GLN A 143 -12.77 8.36 16.83
C GLN A 143 -12.61 9.88 16.98
N GLU A 144 -11.64 10.49 16.30
CA GLU A 144 -11.26 11.88 16.50
C GLU A 144 -12.10 12.89 15.70
N VAL A 145 -12.54 12.58 14.47
CA VAL A 145 -13.06 13.65 13.58
C VAL A 145 -14.32 13.27 12.78
N SER A 146 -14.75 12.00 12.72
CA SER A 146 -15.70 11.59 11.67
C SER A 146 -17.10 11.13 12.08
N SER A 147 -18.05 11.29 11.14
CA SER A 147 -19.45 10.86 11.24
C SER A 147 -19.57 9.33 11.27
N ARG A 148 -20.61 8.80 11.95
CA ARG A 148 -20.81 7.35 12.12
C ARG A 148 -20.75 6.56 10.81
N GLY A 149 -21.33 7.10 9.72
CA GLY A 149 -21.31 6.47 8.41
C GLY A 149 -19.90 6.33 7.82
N TRP A 150 -19.07 7.37 7.92
CA TRP A 150 -17.68 7.31 7.48
C TRP A 150 -16.87 6.29 8.28
N ARG A 151 -17.10 6.20 9.60
CA ARG A 151 -16.38 5.22 10.44
C ARG A 151 -16.58 3.80 9.95
N LEU A 152 -17.81 3.45 9.58
CA LEU A 152 -18.14 2.13 9.04
C LEU A 152 -17.44 1.89 7.70
N VAL A 153 -17.53 2.85 6.78
CA VAL A 153 -16.88 2.76 5.46
C VAL A 153 -15.37 2.59 5.60
N ALA A 154 -14.73 3.39 6.46
CA ALA A 154 -13.30 3.30 6.70
C ALA A 154 -12.90 1.97 7.36
N LEU A 155 -13.67 1.46 8.32
CA LEU A 155 -13.40 0.16 8.92
C LEU A 155 -13.55 -0.98 7.92
N ILE A 156 -14.59 -0.96 7.09
CA ILE A 156 -14.78 -1.93 6.00
C ILE A 156 -13.59 -1.88 5.06
N ALA A 157 -13.20 -0.68 4.61
CA ALA A 157 -12.04 -0.52 3.72
C ALA A 157 -10.74 -1.02 4.37
N ALA A 158 -10.50 -0.75 5.66
CA ALA A 158 -9.31 -1.22 6.37
C ALA A 158 -9.23 -2.74 6.47
N VAL A 159 -10.37 -3.39 6.75
CA VAL A 159 -10.47 -4.86 6.78
C VAL A 159 -10.31 -5.44 5.37
N THR A 160 -11.02 -4.88 4.38
CA THR A 160 -10.92 -5.30 2.98
C THR A 160 -9.51 -5.20 2.45
N PHE A 161 -8.80 -4.10 2.75
CA PHE A 161 -7.39 -3.93 2.41
C PHE A 161 -6.54 -5.06 3.01
N SER A 162 -6.65 -5.28 4.33
CA SER A 162 -5.86 -6.29 5.05
C SER A 162 -6.13 -7.71 4.54
N VAL A 163 -7.38 -8.02 4.19
CA VAL A 163 -7.76 -9.33 3.64
C VAL A 163 -7.26 -9.47 2.20
N ALA A 164 -7.47 -8.47 1.35
CA ALA A 164 -7.07 -8.53 -0.05
C ALA A 164 -5.55 -8.62 -0.21
N GLU A 165 -4.76 -8.00 0.66
CA GLU A 165 -3.30 -8.14 0.69
C GLU A 165 -2.81 -9.56 0.98
N SER A 166 -3.61 -10.36 1.68
CA SER A 166 -3.27 -11.76 1.96
C SER A 166 -3.63 -12.72 0.82
N ILE A 167 -4.30 -12.23 -0.24
CA ILE A 167 -4.67 -13.01 -1.42
C ILE A 167 -3.70 -12.66 -2.56
N PRO A 168 -2.78 -13.57 -2.96
CA PRO A 168 -1.84 -13.33 -4.05
C PRO A 168 -2.56 -13.44 -5.41
N SER A 169 -3.38 -12.44 -5.75
CA SER A 169 -4.06 -12.34 -7.04
C SER A 169 -3.95 -10.92 -7.61
N GLY A 170 -3.93 -10.80 -8.93
CA GLY A 170 -3.94 -9.49 -9.59
C GLY A 170 -5.15 -8.67 -9.17
N TRP A 171 -6.32 -9.30 -9.10
CA TRP A 171 -7.56 -8.67 -8.62
C TRP A 171 -7.49 -8.22 -7.15
N GLY A 172 -6.80 -8.99 -6.30
CA GLY A 172 -6.51 -8.60 -4.92
C GLY A 172 -5.78 -7.27 -4.85
N LEU A 173 -4.73 -7.08 -5.66
CA LEU A 173 -3.98 -5.81 -5.71
C LEU A 173 -4.85 -4.61 -6.11
N TYR A 174 -5.80 -4.79 -7.04
CA TYR A 174 -6.75 -3.73 -7.41
C TYR A 174 -7.67 -3.36 -6.23
N VAL A 175 -8.15 -4.37 -5.49
CA VAL A 175 -8.96 -4.15 -4.29
C VAL A 175 -8.15 -3.41 -3.21
N VAL A 176 -6.89 -3.77 -3.02
CA VAL A 176 -5.96 -3.09 -2.09
C VAL A 176 -5.79 -1.62 -2.50
N ALA A 177 -5.51 -1.34 -3.78
CA ALA A 177 -5.37 0.03 -4.27
C ALA A 177 -6.65 0.87 -4.07
N LEU A 178 -7.82 0.29 -4.37
CA LEU A 178 -9.10 0.97 -4.16
C LEU A 178 -9.37 1.24 -2.68
N ALA A 179 -9.13 0.26 -1.82
CA ALA A 179 -9.30 0.41 -0.38
C ALA A 179 -8.36 1.47 0.20
N ALA A 180 -7.12 1.57 -0.30
CA ALA A 180 -6.18 2.62 0.08
C ALA A 180 -6.71 4.02 -0.25
N LEU A 181 -7.27 4.20 -1.47
CA LEU A 181 -7.87 5.47 -1.88
C LEU A 181 -9.01 5.88 -0.95
N VAL A 182 -9.89 4.93 -0.61
CA VAL A 182 -10.98 5.16 0.34
C VAL A 182 -10.42 5.56 1.70
N LEU A 183 -9.41 4.87 2.24
CA LEU A 183 -8.90 5.14 3.58
C LEU A 183 -8.18 6.48 3.71
N TYR A 184 -7.34 6.82 2.73
CA TYR A 184 -6.32 7.87 2.90
C TYR A 184 -6.63 9.17 2.16
N LEU A 185 -7.45 9.17 1.09
CA LEU A 185 -7.82 10.43 0.43
C LEU A 185 -8.68 11.34 1.33
N PRO A 186 -9.71 10.84 2.04
CA PRO A 186 -10.54 11.71 2.87
C PRO A 186 -9.79 12.46 3.98
N PRO A 187 -8.88 11.83 4.76
CA PRO A 187 -8.03 12.59 5.68
C PRO A 187 -7.11 13.57 4.95
N ALA A 188 -6.53 13.22 3.79
CA ALA A 188 -5.73 14.17 3.00
C ALA A 188 -6.53 15.42 2.59
N PHE A 189 -7.76 15.24 2.08
CA PHE A 189 -8.67 16.35 1.74
C PHE A 189 -9.09 17.18 2.95
N SER A 190 -9.21 16.56 4.13
CA SER A 190 -9.50 17.29 5.36
C SER A 190 -8.33 18.18 5.75
N VAL A 191 -7.10 17.66 5.70
CA VAL A 191 -5.87 18.40 6.00
C VAL A 191 -5.68 19.54 5.01
N TRP A 192 -5.82 19.29 3.71
CA TRP A 192 -5.68 20.32 2.67
C TRP A 192 -6.65 21.50 2.87
N ARG A 193 -7.91 21.22 3.22
CA ARG A 193 -8.91 22.26 3.53
C ARG A 193 -8.53 23.09 4.75
N SER A 194 -7.88 22.49 5.75
CA SER A 194 -7.41 23.22 6.93
C SER A 194 -6.19 24.10 6.62
N GLU A 195 -5.24 23.59 5.83
CA GLU A 195 -4.04 24.33 5.41
C GLU A 195 -4.39 25.56 4.56
N THR A 196 -5.32 25.41 3.61
CA THR A 196 -5.77 26.51 2.73
C THR A 196 -6.54 27.60 3.47
N ARG A 197 -7.38 27.24 4.46
CA ARG A 197 -8.08 28.22 5.31
C ARG A 197 -7.12 29.01 6.20
N GLY A 198 -6.19 28.33 6.86
CA GLY A 198 -5.21 28.99 7.73
C GLY A 198 -4.27 29.96 6.97
N ALA A 199 -3.96 29.66 5.70
CA ALA A 199 -3.18 30.55 4.86
C ALA A 199 -3.95 31.83 4.44
N GLY A 200 -5.28 31.73 4.27
CA GLY A 200 -6.14 32.87 3.95
C GLY A 200 -6.32 33.84 5.12
N GLU A 201 -6.38 33.34 6.35
CA GLU A 201 -6.47 34.18 7.56
C GLU A 201 -5.15 34.91 7.86
N ALA A 202 -3.99 34.28 7.60
CA ALA A 202 -2.68 34.88 7.81
C ALA A 202 -2.30 35.98 6.81
N THR A 203 -3.04 36.12 5.71
CA THR A 203 -2.80 37.15 4.67
C THR A 203 -3.72 38.37 4.78
N LEU A 204 -4.74 38.31 5.65
CA LEU A 204 -5.72 39.38 5.87
C LEU A 204 -5.59 40.05 7.25
N GLY A 205 -4.57 39.68 8.04
CA GLY A 205 -4.27 40.23 9.36
C GLY A 205 -3.11 41.22 9.35
#